data_AF-A0A8J3R887-F1
#
_entry.id   AF-A0A8J3R887-F1
#
_cell.length_a   1.000
_cell.length_b   1.000
_cell.length_c   1.000
_cell.angle_alpha   90.00
_cell.angle_beta   90.00
_cell.angle_gamma   90.00
#
_symmetry.space_group_name_H-M   'P 1'
#
loop_
_entity.id
_entity.type
_entity.pdbx_description
1 polymer ?
#
loop_
_entity_poly.entity_id
_entity_poly.type
_entity_poly.pdbx_seq_one_letter_code
_entity_poly.pdbx_strand_id
1 'polypeptide(L)'
;MKRSPMPPRRTPLSRGAKQLARKTSIRAVGKAGGKPGKKATAGPKPLPAKVVALVRHRSGGLCEVGLECGGLAPAVERAHRMAKGTGGPGRKGRAVSNSPSNLLDACRRDHDRIDRAKVTDAYAWGYKIRHGIARPYEVPVLHAGYGWVLLDDRGGWRSVPDTVLTPSGLLPVVQITCSEYEYDTPGVLIKTLHRYGHLDCGGWSYDWSGELDAVLFCACGSDPFVVVLTDLPPETCS
;
A
#
# COMPACT_ATOMS: atom_id res chain seq x y z
N MET A 1 24.60 10.91 11.00
CA MET A 1 25.26 11.76 9.99
C MET A 1 24.54 13.10 9.91
N LYS A 2 25.21 14.23 10.20
CA LYS A 2 24.63 15.58 10.06
C LYS A 2 24.48 15.88 8.57
N ARG A 3 23.26 16.18 8.11
CA ARG A 3 23.05 16.65 6.73
C ARG A 3 23.83 17.95 6.57
N SER A 4 24.74 18.00 5.58
CA SER A 4 25.47 19.22 5.26
C SER A 4 24.47 20.35 4.98
N PRO A 5 24.68 21.56 5.51
CA PRO A 5 23.79 22.68 5.27
C PRO A 5 23.65 22.94 3.77
N MET A 6 22.42 23.16 3.34
CA MET A 6 22.12 23.41 1.92
C MET A 6 22.92 24.65 1.48
N PRO A 7 23.73 24.57 0.42
CA PRO A 7 24.55 25.70 0.00
C PRO A 7 23.65 26.88 -0.39
N PRO A 8 24.05 28.11 -0.05
CA PRO A 8 23.27 29.30 -0.38
C PRO A 8 23.07 29.38 -1.89
N ARG A 9 21.83 29.66 -2.29
CA ARG A 9 21.43 29.76 -3.69
C ARG A 9 22.25 30.88 -4.37
N ARG A 10 23.16 30.51 -5.27
CA ARG A 10 24.08 31.44 -5.94
C ARG A 10 23.41 32.35 -6.96
N THR A 11 22.24 31.95 -7.47
CA THR A 11 21.49 32.73 -8.45
C THR A 11 20.39 33.54 -7.75
N PRO A 12 20.48 34.88 -7.73
CA PRO A 12 19.37 35.72 -7.28
C PRO A 12 18.16 35.45 -8.18
N LEU A 13 16.97 35.42 -7.56
CA LEU A 13 15.71 35.37 -8.30
C LEU A 13 15.60 36.62 -9.16
N SER A 14 15.86 36.51 -10.45
CA SER A 14 15.56 37.58 -11.39
C SER A 14 14.05 37.78 -11.38
N ARG A 15 13.60 38.98 -11.02
CA ARG A 15 12.23 39.41 -11.32
C ARG A 15 12.12 39.39 -12.83
N GLY A 16 11.54 38.34 -13.40
CA GLY A 16 11.26 38.29 -14.83
C GLY A 16 10.50 39.57 -15.19
N ALA A 17 11.06 40.37 -16.09
CA ALA A 17 10.52 41.69 -16.48
C ALA A 17 9.11 41.62 -17.10
N LYS A 18 8.63 40.40 -17.41
CA LYS A 18 7.25 40.15 -17.83
C LYS A 18 6.48 39.60 -16.65
N GLN A 19 5.62 40.43 -16.05
CA GLN A 19 4.49 39.92 -15.27
C GLN A 19 3.82 38.83 -16.11
N LEU A 20 3.66 37.65 -15.54
CA LEU A 20 2.93 36.55 -16.19
C LEU A 20 1.53 37.08 -16.52
N ALA A 21 1.30 37.40 -17.80
CA ALA A 21 0.01 37.85 -18.28
C ALA A 21 -1.00 36.73 -18.01
N ARG A 22 -1.88 36.97 -17.04
CA ARG A 22 -2.91 36.00 -16.65
C ARG A 22 -3.91 35.91 -17.81
N LYS A 23 -3.72 34.93 -18.69
CA LYS A 23 -4.51 34.73 -19.93
C LYS A 23 -6.01 34.49 -19.71
N THR A 24 -6.44 34.24 -18.48
CA THR A 24 -7.85 34.14 -18.13
C THR A 24 -8.25 35.39 -17.35
N SER A 25 -8.99 36.29 -18.02
CA SER A 25 -9.77 37.30 -17.32
C SER A 25 -10.70 36.56 -16.36
N ILE A 26 -10.49 36.75 -15.05
CA ILE A 26 -11.46 36.33 -14.07
C ILE A 26 -12.67 37.21 -14.36
N ARG A 27 -13.68 36.67 -15.06
CA ARG A 27 -14.98 37.32 -15.21
C ARG A 27 -15.39 37.77 -13.81
N ALA A 28 -15.52 39.08 -13.63
CA ALA A 28 -16.08 39.65 -12.42
C ALA A 28 -17.53 39.18 -12.34
N VAL A 29 -17.74 38.06 -11.63
CA VAL A 29 -19.08 37.60 -11.29
C VAL A 29 -19.68 38.68 -10.40
N GLY A 30 -20.75 39.30 -10.89
CA GLY A 30 -21.41 40.43 -10.24
C GLY A 30 -21.70 40.16 -8.76
N LYS A 31 -21.47 41.20 -7.95
CA LYS A 31 -21.83 41.24 -6.52
C LYS A 31 -23.35 41.11 -6.35
N ALA A 32 -23.87 39.89 -6.31
CA ALA A 32 -25.12 39.58 -5.62
C ALA A 32 -24.74 39.04 -4.24
N GLY A 33 -25.07 39.79 -3.19
CA GLY A 33 -24.60 39.64 -1.81
C GLY A 33 -25.07 38.40 -1.03
N GLY A 34 -25.10 37.23 -1.66
CA GLY A 34 -25.23 35.97 -0.94
C GLY A 34 -23.87 35.56 -0.36
N LYS A 35 -23.75 35.48 0.97
CA LYS A 35 -22.61 34.78 1.59
C LYS A 35 -22.51 33.40 0.92
N PRO A 36 -21.36 33.02 0.34
CA PRO A 36 -21.23 31.70 -0.27
C PRO A 36 -21.54 30.68 0.81
N GLY A 37 -22.68 29.99 0.66
CA GLY A 37 -23.07 28.94 1.58
C GLY A 37 -21.90 27.98 1.67
N LYS A 38 -21.39 27.74 2.89
CA LYS A 38 -20.36 26.72 3.11
C LYS A 38 -20.91 25.43 2.51
N LYS A 39 -20.40 25.02 1.35
CA LYS A 39 -20.74 23.72 0.78
C LYS A 39 -20.37 22.72 1.85
N ALA A 40 -21.38 22.02 2.39
CA ALA A 40 -21.15 20.95 3.34
C ALA A 40 -20.13 20.01 2.69
N THR A 41 -18.94 19.92 3.27
CA THR A 41 -17.94 18.96 2.84
C THR A 41 -18.58 17.60 3.04
N ALA A 42 -18.90 16.93 1.93
CA ALA A 42 -19.47 15.59 1.99
C ALA A 42 -18.59 14.75 2.92
N GLY A 43 -19.21 14.19 3.96
CA GLY A 43 -18.49 13.39 4.93
C GLY A 43 -17.74 12.23 4.27
N PRO A 44 -16.82 11.58 4.99
CA PRO A 44 -16.15 10.39 4.49
C PRO A 44 -17.18 9.38 3.98
N LYS A 45 -17.08 8.99 2.71
CA LYS A 45 -17.96 7.96 2.16
C LYS A 45 -17.74 6.66 2.93
N PRO A 46 -18.81 5.95 3.36
CA PRO A 46 -18.67 4.68 4.04
C PRO A 46 -17.99 3.64 3.14
N LEU A 47 -17.36 2.66 3.76
CA LEU A 47 -16.81 1.49 3.06
C LEU A 47 -17.95 0.65 2.45
N PRO A 48 -17.73 -0.01 1.31
CA PRO A 48 -18.72 -0.93 0.74
C PRO A 48 -19.06 -2.06 1.74
N ALA A 49 -20.34 -2.37 1.91
CA ALA A 49 -20.80 -3.38 2.87
C ALA A 49 -20.17 -4.77 2.65
N LYS A 50 -19.97 -5.17 1.38
CA LYS A 50 -19.30 -6.43 1.03
C LYS A 50 -17.87 -6.50 1.57
N VAL A 51 -17.11 -5.41 1.44
CA VAL A 51 -15.72 -5.33 1.94
C VAL A 51 -15.71 -5.42 3.46
N VAL A 52 -16.62 -4.69 4.12
CA VAL A 52 -16.80 -4.73 5.58
C VAL A 52 -17.09 -6.15 6.06
N ALA A 53 -17.97 -6.88 5.36
CA ALA A 53 -18.30 -8.25 5.70
C ALA A 53 -17.10 -9.21 5.55
N LEU A 54 -16.32 -9.07 4.47
CA LEU A 54 -15.12 -9.89 4.25
C LEU A 54 -14.07 -9.68 5.35
N VAL A 55 -13.76 -8.42 5.68
CA VAL A 55 -12.79 -8.08 6.74
C VAL A 55 -13.28 -8.59 8.09
N ARG A 56 -14.58 -8.41 8.40
CA ARG A 56 -15.17 -8.89 9.66
C ARG A 56 -15.19 -10.42 9.76
N HIS A 57 -15.43 -11.11 8.65
CA HIS A 57 -15.39 -12.56 8.61
C HIS A 57 -13.96 -13.07 8.88
N ARG A 58 -12.96 -12.45 8.24
CA ARG A 58 -11.54 -12.75 8.45
C ARG A 58 -11.11 -12.56 9.90
N SER A 59 -11.50 -11.44 10.51
CA SER A 59 -11.09 -11.04 11.86
C SER A 59 -11.89 -11.74 12.97
N GLY A 60 -13.03 -12.37 12.65
CA GLY A 60 -14.01 -12.81 13.64
C GLY A 60 -14.64 -11.64 14.44
N GLY A 61 -14.47 -10.40 13.99
CA GLY A 61 -14.85 -9.19 14.73
C GLY A 61 -13.89 -8.78 15.84
N LEU A 62 -12.67 -9.33 15.87
CA LEU A 62 -11.62 -9.01 16.84
C LEU A 62 -10.52 -8.14 16.22
N CYS A 63 -9.69 -7.53 17.07
CA CYS A 63 -8.58 -6.70 16.64
C CYS A 63 -7.48 -7.54 15.98
N GLU A 64 -7.16 -7.27 14.71
CA GLU A 64 -6.11 -7.93 13.95
C GLU A 64 -4.70 -7.39 14.27
N VAL A 65 -4.61 -6.21 14.92
CA VAL A 65 -3.34 -5.51 15.22
C VAL A 65 -2.75 -5.91 16.57
N GLY A 66 -3.55 -5.91 17.63
CA GLY A 66 -3.19 -6.47 18.94
C GLY A 66 -1.98 -5.88 19.68
N LEU A 67 -1.44 -4.73 19.27
CA LEU A 67 -0.25 -4.13 19.90
C LEU A 67 -0.45 -3.78 21.37
N GLU A 68 -1.68 -3.43 21.77
CA GLU A 68 -2.04 -3.12 23.15
C GLU A 68 -3.04 -4.12 23.73
N CYS A 69 -3.96 -4.64 22.90
CA CYS A 69 -5.02 -5.54 23.37
C CYS A 69 -4.71 -7.04 23.20
N GLY A 70 -3.55 -7.40 22.65
CA GLY A 70 -3.21 -8.80 22.35
C GLY A 70 -4.13 -9.47 21.33
N GLY A 71 -4.91 -8.69 20.58
CA GLY A 71 -5.88 -9.18 19.58
C GLY A 71 -7.23 -9.61 20.14
N LEU A 72 -7.47 -9.43 21.45
CA LEU A 72 -8.68 -9.92 22.12
C LEU A 72 -9.81 -8.88 22.20
N ALA A 73 -9.51 -7.61 21.92
CA ALA A 73 -10.53 -6.55 21.97
C ALA A 73 -11.42 -6.58 20.71
N PRO A 74 -12.71 -6.21 20.82
CA PRO A 74 -13.58 -6.04 19.67
C PRO A 74 -13.02 -5.02 18.67
N ALA A 75 -13.06 -5.37 17.38
CA ALA A 75 -12.76 -4.44 16.31
C ALA A 75 -13.92 -3.46 16.13
N VAL A 76 -13.64 -2.19 16.39
CA VAL A 76 -14.62 -1.10 16.25
C VAL A 76 -14.34 -0.23 15.03
N GLU A 77 -13.12 -0.30 14.49
CA GLU A 77 -12.66 0.55 13.39
C GLU A 77 -11.86 -0.25 12.36
N ARG A 78 -11.79 0.27 11.14
CA ARG A 78 -11.05 -0.32 10.03
C ARG A 78 -9.87 0.55 9.66
N ALA A 79 -8.70 0.12 10.13
CA ALA A 79 -7.44 0.77 9.85
C ALA A 79 -7.05 0.53 8.39
N HIS A 80 -6.84 1.61 7.64
CA HIS A 80 -6.27 1.51 6.30
C HIS A 80 -4.74 1.38 6.39
N ARG A 81 -4.20 0.38 5.69
CA ARG A 81 -2.75 0.15 5.58
C ARG A 81 -2.13 1.16 4.63
N MET A 82 -2.64 1.25 3.42
CA MET A 82 -2.35 2.33 2.48
C MET A 82 -3.37 3.44 2.67
N ALA A 83 -2.89 4.64 2.95
CA ALA A 83 -3.73 5.80 3.17
C ALA A 83 -4.60 6.12 1.94
N LYS A 84 -5.64 6.93 2.15
CA LYS A 84 -6.45 7.49 1.08
C LYS A 84 -5.89 8.88 0.79
N GLY A 85 -4.83 8.97 -0.03
CA GLY A 85 -4.08 10.22 -0.26
C GLY A 85 -4.93 11.50 -0.38
N THR A 86 -4.35 12.65 0.00
CA THR A 86 -5.02 13.96 -0.03
C THR A 86 -5.41 14.32 -1.47
N GLY A 87 -6.71 14.52 -1.72
CA GLY A 87 -7.28 14.66 -3.07
C GLY A 87 -8.28 13.54 -3.42
N GLY A 88 -8.35 12.51 -2.58
CA GLY A 88 -9.17 11.35 -2.83
C GLY A 88 -8.52 10.47 -3.89
N PRO A 89 -8.62 9.15 -3.76
CA PRO A 89 -8.10 8.29 -4.78
C PRO A 89 -8.89 8.55 -6.05
N GLY A 90 -8.18 8.82 -7.15
CA GLY A 90 -8.78 8.71 -8.49
C GLY A 90 -9.46 7.36 -8.66
N ARG A 91 -10.25 7.18 -9.73
CA ARG A 91 -11.09 5.98 -9.92
C ARG A 91 -10.33 4.67 -9.66
N LYS A 92 -9.09 4.56 -10.12
CA LYS A 92 -8.19 3.42 -9.91
C LYS A 92 -7.75 3.25 -8.44
N GLY A 93 -7.37 4.32 -7.76
CA GLY A 93 -6.95 4.25 -6.35
C GLY A 93 -8.09 3.88 -5.39
N ARG A 94 -9.37 4.07 -5.80
CA ARG A 94 -10.52 3.79 -4.92
C ARG A 94 -10.69 2.29 -4.73
N ALA A 95 -10.39 1.49 -5.75
CA ALA A 95 -10.41 0.03 -5.66
C ALA A 95 -9.40 -0.46 -4.61
N VAL A 96 -8.16 0.05 -4.65
CA VAL A 96 -7.11 -0.33 -3.70
C VAL A 96 -7.41 0.19 -2.29
N SER A 97 -7.86 1.44 -2.16
CA SER A 97 -8.14 2.03 -0.84
C SER A 97 -9.18 1.23 -0.06
N ASN A 98 -10.17 0.66 -0.74
CA ASN A 98 -11.27 -0.08 -0.12
C ASN A 98 -11.12 -1.60 -0.32
N SER A 99 -9.93 -2.12 -0.64
CA SER A 99 -9.75 -3.55 -0.80
C SER A 99 -9.62 -4.24 0.56
N PRO A 100 -10.09 -5.50 0.74
CA PRO A 100 -9.95 -6.22 2.00
C PRO A 100 -8.50 -6.38 2.48
N SER A 101 -7.53 -6.56 1.57
CA SER A 101 -6.10 -6.63 1.91
C SER A 101 -5.54 -5.29 2.45
N ASN A 102 -6.20 -4.17 2.15
CA ASN A 102 -5.81 -2.84 2.60
C ASN A 102 -6.40 -2.45 3.96
N LEU A 103 -7.32 -3.24 4.50
CA LEU A 103 -8.04 -2.93 5.73
C LEU A 103 -7.66 -3.92 6.81
N LEU A 104 -7.48 -3.42 8.01
CA LEU A 104 -7.36 -4.21 9.23
C LEU A 104 -8.50 -3.86 10.18
N ASP A 105 -9.19 -4.86 10.70
CA ASP A 105 -10.13 -4.65 11.80
C ASP A 105 -9.32 -4.37 13.08
N ALA A 106 -9.57 -3.24 13.74
CA ALA A 106 -8.77 -2.78 14.87
C ALA A 106 -9.65 -2.25 16.01
N CYS A 107 -9.19 -2.44 17.24
CA CYS A 107 -9.74 -1.71 18.37
C CYS A 107 -9.28 -0.24 18.31
N ARG A 108 -10.01 0.66 18.96
CA ARG A 108 -9.71 2.11 18.92
C ARG A 108 -8.28 2.44 19.36
N ARG A 109 -7.80 1.78 20.41
CA ARG A 109 -6.46 2.02 20.98
C ARG A 109 -5.35 1.66 19.98
N ASP A 110 -5.44 0.46 19.40
CA ASP A 110 -4.48 0.01 18.39
C ASP A 110 -4.56 0.86 17.12
N HIS A 111 -5.77 1.25 16.69
CA HIS A 111 -5.97 2.17 15.56
C HIS A 111 -5.29 3.53 15.79
N ASP A 112 -5.49 4.14 16.97
CA ASP A 112 -4.85 5.41 17.31
C ASP A 112 -3.32 5.26 17.41
N ARG A 113 -2.82 4.14 17.93
CA ARG A 113 -1.38 3.86 18.08
C ARG A 113 -0.67 3.79 16.73
N ILE A 114 -1.23 3.07 15.76
CA ILE A 114 -0.64 2.95 14.41
C ILE A 114 -0.71 4.28 13.63
N ASP A 115 -1.69 5.13 13.91
CA ASP A 115 -1.86 6.41 13.21
C ASP A 115 -1.00 7.54 13.78
N ARG A 116 -0.75 7.56 15.10
CA ARG A 116 -0.16 8.73 15.77
C ARG A 116 1.22 8.50 16.39
N ALA A 117 1.41 7.39 17.11
CA ALA A 117 2.52 7.29 18.06
C ALA A 117 3.77 6.60 17.48
N LYS A 118 3.59 5.65 16.56
CA LYS A 118 4.67 4.76 16.10
C LYS A 118 4.58 4.45 14.62
N VAL A 119 4.51 5.50 13.80
CA VAL A 119 4.36 5.37 12.35
C VAL A 119 5.50 4.54 11.73
N THR A 120 6.74 4.67 12.23
CA THR A 120 7.88 3.87 11.75
C THR A 120 7.68 2.38 12.02
N ASP A 121 7.34 2.00 13.26
CA ASP A 121 7.07 0.60 13.62
C ASP A 121 5.86 0.06 12.84
N ALA A 122 4.85 0.90 12.58
CA ALA A 122 3.69 0.50 11.81
C ALA A 122 4.03 0.12 10.36
N TYR A 123 5.04 0.74 9.74
CA TYR A 123 5.55 0.29 8.44
C TYR A 123 6.31 -1.04 8.58
N ALA A 124 7.14 -1.19 9.62
CA ALA A 124 7.90 -2.41 9.86
C ALA A 124 6.98 -3.63 10.11
N TRP A 125 5.84 -3.42 10.76
CA TRP A 125 4.81 -4.45 11.00
C TRP A 125 3.78 -4.60 9.89
N GLY A 126 3.93 -3.85 8.79
CA GLY A 126 3.01 -3.91 7.66
C GLY A 126 1.62 -3.32 7.92
N TYR A 127 1.40 -2.67 9.06
CA TYR A 127 0.16 -1.94 9.37
C TYR A 127 0.01 -0.66 8.56
N LYS A 128 1.11 -0.13 7.99
CA LYS A 128 1.12 0.99 7.06
C LYS A 128 1.91 0.64 5.80
N ILE A 129 1.46 1.18 4.66
CA ILE A 129 2.07 0.97 3.35
C ILE A 129 2.19 2.31 2.64
N ARG A 130 3.38 2.56 2.09
CA ARG A 130 3.64 3.77 1.31
C ARG A 130 2.96 3.68 -0.05
N HIS A 131 2.36 4.78 -0.47
CA HIS A 131 1.73 4.86 -1.79
C HIS A 131 2.75 4.59 -2.92
N GLY A 132 2.32 3.81 -3.90
CA GLY A 132 3.09 3.57 -5.13
C GLY A 132 4.23 2.57 -5.00
N ILE A 133 4.57 2.10 -3.79
CA ILE A 133 5.66 1.13 -3.59
C ILE A 133 5.17 -0.30 -3.81
N ALA A 134 4.19 -0.73 -3.02
CA ALA A 134 3.66 -2.09 -3.05
C ALA A 134 2.13 -2.08 -2.95
N ARG A 135 1.49 -3.13 -3.43
CA ARG A 135 0.04 -3.32 -3.23
C ARG A 135 -0.19 -3.91 -1.84
N PRO A 136 -1.36 -3.66 -1.22
CA PRO A 136 -1.61 -4.15 0.14
C PRO A 136 -1.51 -5.67 0.31
N TYR A 137 -1.92 -6.43 -0.71
CA TYR A 137 -1.81 -7.88 -0.70
C TYR A 137 -0.37 -8.42 -0.93
N GLU A 138 0.59 -7.55 -1.25
CA GLU A 138 2.00 -7.91 -1.46
C GLU A 138 2.86 -7.63 -0.20
N VAL A 139 2.31 -6.91 0.77
CA VAL A 139 3.04 -6.54 1.98
C VAL A 139 2.58 -7.45 3.11
N PRO A 140 3.48 -8.22 3.75
CA PRO A 140 3.16 -8.96 4.96
C PRO A 140 2.64 -8.05 6.07
N VAL A 141 1.82 -8.58 6.96
CA VAL A 141 1.35 -7.88 8.17
C VAL A 141 1.49 -8.78 9.38
N LEU A 142 1.90 -8.20 10.51
CA LEU A 142 1.97 -8.93 11.78
C LEU A 142 0.56 -9.05 12.37
N HIS A 143 -0.14 -10.14 12.11
CA HIS A 143 -1.47 -10.37 12.67
C HIS A 143 -1.39 -10.84 14.12
N ALA A 144 -2.19 -10.25 15.01
CA ALA A 144 -2.17 -10.54 16.44
C ALA A 144 -2.37 -12.03 16.78
N GLY A 145 -3.28 -12.71 16.06
CA GLY A 145 -3.59 -14.12 16.29
C GLY A 145 -2.84 -15.12 15.40
N TYR A 146 -2.21 -14.68 14.32
CA TYR A 146 -1.66 -15.58 13.28
C TYR A 146 -0.18 -15.33 12.98
N GLY A 147 0.45 -14.34 13.61
CA GLY A 147 1.82 -13.95 13.27
C GLY A 147 1.89 -13.28 11.89
N TRP A 148 3.00 -13.45 11.17
CA TRP A 148 3.19 -12.83 9.87
C TRP A 148 2.34 -13.49 8.79
N VAL A 149 1.44 -12.71 8.19
CA VAL A 149 0.52 -13.18 7.13
C VAL A 149 0.49 -12.24 5.94
N LEU A 150 0.15 -12.79 4.77
CA LEU A 150 -0.28 -12.03 3.60
C LEU A 150 -1.80 -12.03 3.54
N LEU A 151 -2.39 -10.85 3.34
CA LEU A 151 -3.83 -10.67 3.20
C LEU A 151 -4.21 -10.61 1.72
N ASP A 152 -5.33 -11.19 1.33
CA ASP A 152 -5.84 -11.10 -0.04
C ASP A 152 -7.10 -10.22 -0.17
N ASP A 153 -7.48 -9.92 -1.41
CA ASP A 153 -8.67 -9.11 -1.72
C ASP A 153 -9.99 -9.91 -1.67
N ARG A 154 -9.92 -11.21 -1.39
CA ARG A 154 -11.07 -12.08 -1.10
C ARG A 154 -11.36 -12.16 0.40
N GLY A 155 -10.56 -11.51 1.25
CA GLY A 155 -10.70 -11.53 2.70
C GLY A 155 -10.03 -12.73 3.37
N GLY A 156 -9.23 -13.49 2.64
CA GLY A 156 -8.40 -14.55 3.20
C GLY A 156 -7.07 -14.04 3.74
N TRP A 157 -6.32 -14.97 4.33
CA TRP A 157 -4.93 -14.80 4.72
C TRP A 157 -4.15 -16.09 4.46
N ARG A 158 -2.84 -15.98 4.33
CA ARG A 158 -1.91 -17.11 4.36
C ARG A 158 -0.67 -16.75 5.15
N SER A 159 -0.02 -17.76 5.74
CA SER A 159 1.28 -17.58 6.39
C SER A 159 2.30 -17.06 5.38
N VAL A 160 3.20 -16.20 5.87
CA VAL A 160 4.33 -15.70 5.11
C VAL A 160 5.43 -16.76 5.12
N PRO A 161 6.05 -17.09 3.97
CA PRO A 161 7.20 -17.98 3.95
C PRO A 161 8.37 -17.43 4.78
N ASP A 162 9.14 -18.30 5.41
CA ASP A 162 10.28 -17.91 6.26
C ASP A 162 11.34 -17.10 5.50
N THR A 163 11.45 -17.29 4.18
CA THR A 163 12.35 -16.56 3.27
C THR A 163 12.10 -15.06 3.21
N VAL A 164 10.90 -14.61 3.61
CA VAL A 164 10.49 -13.20 3.61
C VAL A 164 10.93 -12.46 4.87
N LEU A 165 11.22 -13.21 5.95
CA LEU A 165 11.63 -12.68 7.24
C LEU A 165 13.14 -12.47 7.26
N THR A 166 13.62 -11.27 6.89
CA THR A 166 15.05 -10.96 6.96
C THR A 166 15.43 -10.32 8.29
N PRO A 167 16.69 -10.41 8.74
CA PRO A 167 17.17 -9.67 9.91
C PRO A 167 16.99 -8.15 9.78
N SER A 168 16.93 -7.64 8.54
CA SER A 168 16.79 -6.21 8.22
C SER A 168 15.33 -5.75 8.10
N GLY A 169 14.36 -6.67 8.17
CA GLY A 169 12.93 -6.38 8.04
C GLY A 169 12.21 -7.34 7.11
N LEU A 170 11.00 -6.96 6.70
CA LEU A 170 10.20 -7.75 5.77
C LEU A 170 10.48 -7.36 4.33
N LEU A 171 10.63 -8.36 3.48
CA LEU A 171 10.60 -8.15 2.04
C LEU A 171 9.15 -8.12 1.54
N PRO A 172 8.83 -7.31 0.51
CA PRO A 172 7.56 -7.45 -0.18
C PRO A 172 7.51 -8.81 -0.88
N VAL A 173 6.32 -9.41 -0.88
CA VAL A 173 6.04 -10.71 -1.49
C VAL A 173 5.16 -10.49 -2.71
N VAL A 174 5.74 -10.67 -3.88
CA VAL A 174 5.03 -10.59 -5.15
C VAL A 174 4.50 -11.98 -5.46
N GLN A 175 3.18 -12.13 -5.46
CA GLN A 175 2.57 -13.35 -5.92
C GLN A 175 2.45 -13.33 -7.45
N ILE A 176 2.94 -14.38 -8.10
CA ILE A 176 2.72 -14.64 -9.51
C ILE A 176 1.87 -15.91 -9.58
N THR A 177 0.62 -15.78 -10.05
CA THR A 177 -0.27 -16.93 -10.27
C THR A 177 0.02 -17.55 -11.62
N CYS A 178 0.25 -18.87 -11.66
CA CYS A 178 0.63 -19.60 -12.88
C CYS A 178 -0.42 -19.55 -14.02
N SER A 179 -1.65 -19.06 -13.79
CA SER A 179 -2.60 -18.80 -14.88
C SER A 179 -2.15 -17.68 -15.84
N GLU A 180 -1.10 -16.93 -15.49
CA GLU A 180 -0.45 -15.95 -16.36
C GLU A 180 0.75 -16.52 -17.13
N TYR A 181 1.05 -17.81 -16.97
CA TYR A 181 1.88 -18.60 -17.90
C TYR A 181 1.06 -19.01 -19.14
N GLU A 182 0.40 -18.07 -19.80
CA GLU A 182 0.49 -18.13 -21.26
C GLU A 182 1.95 -17.81 -21.55
N TYR A 183 2.68 -18.79 -22.09
CA TYR A 183 4.11 -18.76 -22.42
C TYR A 183 4.55 -17.54 -23.26
N ASP A 184 3.62 -16.67 -23.67
CA ASP A 184 3.80 -15.46 -24.47
C ASP A 184 3.46 -14.15 -23.75
N THR A 185 3.08 -14.16 -22.46
CA THR A 185 2.87 -12.93 -21.69
C THR A 185 3.92 -12.73 -20.59
N PRO A 186 4.98 -11.94 -20.86
CA PRO A 186 5.89 -11.37 -19.86
C PRO A 186 5.22 -10.52 -18.75
N GLY A 187 3.89 -10.52 -18.65
CA GLY A 187 3.09 -9.42 -18.11
C GLY A 187 3.31 -9.15 -16.63
N VAL A 188 3.19 -10.14 -15.75
CA VAL A 188 3.18 -9.83 -14.31
C VAL A 188 4.55 -9.69 -13.69
N LEU A 189 5.54 -10.47 -14.12
CA LEU A 189 6.92 -10.18 -13.74
C LEU A 189 7.30 -8.79 -14.27
N ILE A 190 7.15 -8.49 -15.57
CA ILE A 190 7.48 -7.16 -16.12
C ILE A 190 6.70 -6.03 -15.44
N LYS A 191 5.38 -6.17 -15.21
CA LYS A 191 4.58 -5.14 -14.51
C LYS A 191 5.05 -4.96 -13.06
N THR A 192 5.52 -6.01 -12.43
CA THR A 192 6.13 -5.96 -11.10
C THR A 192 7.46 -5.23 -11.18
N LEU A 193 8.39 -5.69 -12.03
CA LEU A 193 9.68 -5.05 -12.24
C LEU A 193 9.53 -3.57 -12.56
N HIS A 194 8.63 -3.22 -13.47
CA HIS A 194 8.31 -1.84 -13.84
C HIS A 194 7.77 -1.04 -12.66
N ARG A 195 6.91 -1.62 -11.81
CA ARG A 195 6.36 -0.94 -10.62
C ARG A 195 7.44 -0.64 -9.58
N TYR A 196 8.36 -1.58 -9.37
CA TYR A 196 9.49 -1.40 -8.49
C TYR A 196 10.65 -0.61 -9.15
N GLY A 197 10.51 -0.21 -10.42
CA GLY A 197 11.48 0.62 -11.12
C GLY A 197 12.74 -0.14 -11.57
N HIS A 198 12.62 -1.44 -11.82
CA HIS A 198 13.74 -2.31 -12.14
C HIS A 198 13.67 -2.97 -13.52
N LEU A 199 12.66 -2.64 -14.34
CA LEU A 199 12.53 -3.24 -15.67
C LEU A 199 13.81 -3.07 -16.52
N ASP A 200 14.49 -1.93 -16.36
CA ASP A 200 15.71 -1.58 -17.11
C ASP A 200 17.00 -1.96 -16.38
N CYS A 201 16.93 -2.72 -15.28
CA CYS A 201 18.13 -3.15 -14.56
C CYS A 201 18.85 -4.28 -15.32
N GLY A 202 20.17 -4.12 -15.48
CA GLY A 202 21.02 -4.95 -16.35
C GLY A 202 21.29 -6.40 -15.91
N GLY A 203 20.47 -6.94 -15.01
CA GLY A 203 20.61 -8.32 -14.56
C GLY A 203 19.83 -8.62 -13.28
N TRP A 204 19.40 -9.87 -13.17
CA TRP A 204 18.69 -10.42 -12.03
C TRP A 204 19.34 -11.73 -11.63
N SER A 205 19.55 -11.91 -10.34
CA SER A 205 19.86 -13.23 -9.78
C SER A 205 18.68 -13.68 -8.94
N TYR A 206 18.36 -14.97 -9.03
CA TYR A 206 17.36 -15.60 -8.19
C TYR A 206 18.03 -16.68 -7.35
N ASP A 207 17.66 -16.75 -6.07
CA ASP A 207 17.96 -17.89 -5.23
C ASP A 207 16.70 -18.77 -5.15
N TRP A 208 16.81 -20.01 -5.63
CA TRP A 208 15.71 -20.96 -5.66
C TRP A 208 15.87 -21.94 -4.52
N SER A 209 15.08 -21.76 -3.45
CA SER A 209 15.18 -22.60 -2.26
C SER A 209 14.42 -23.93 -2.37
N GLY A 210 13.88 -24.28 -3.56
CA GLY A 210 13.39 -25.62 -3.87
C GLY A 210 11.89 -25.88 -3.72
N GLU A 211 11.09 -24.95 -3.18
CA GLU A 211 9.67 -25.22 -2.85
C GLU A 211 8.68 -24.14 -3.32
N LEU A 212 8.90 -23.51 -4.49
CA LEU A 212 8.01 -22.51 -5.15
C LEU A 212 8.28 -21.03 -4.84
N ASP A 213 9.24 -20.75 -3.97
CA ASP A 213 9.68 -19.39 -3.66
C ASP A 213 11.02 -19.07 -4.31
N ALA A 214 11.10 -17.90 -4.95
CA ALA A 214 12.34 -17.35 -5.50
C ALA A 214 12.58 -15.96 -4.91
N VAL A 215 13.73 -15.77 -4.26
CA VAL A 215 14.15 -14.42 -3.85
C VAL A 215 14.84 -13.76 -5.04
N LEU A 216 14.28 -12.64 -5.52
CA LEU A 216 14.86 -11.88 -6.63
C LEU A 216 15.75 -10.75 -6.10
N PHE A 217 16.99 -10.76 -6.57
CA PHE A 217 17.95 -9.70 -6.32
C PHE A 217 18.20 -8.93 -7.62
N CYS A 218 18.07 -7.60 -7.52
CA CYS A 218 18.36 -6.70 -8.62
C CYS A 218 19.84 -6.32 -8.62
N ALA A 219 20.50 -6.34 -9.79
CA ALA A 219 21.89 -5.93 -9.92
C ALA A 219 22.17 -4.46 -9.52
N CYS A 220 21.14 -3.61 -9.44
CA CYS A 220 21.30 -2.21 -9.01
C CYS A 220 21.47 -2.05 -7.48
N GLY A 221 21.41 -3.14 -6.70
CA GLY A 221 21.55 -3.12 -5.24
C GLY A 221 20.32 -2.59 -4.50
N SER A 222 19.14 -2.63 -5.12
CA SER A 222 17.89 -2.32 -4.43
C SER A 222 17.49 -3.42 -3.44
N ASP A 223 16.56 -3.09 -2.55
CA ASP A 223 15.99 -4.07 -1.62
C ASP A 223 15.42 -5.28 -2.39
N PRO A 224 15.72 -6.52 -1.96
CA PRO A 224 15.21 -7.71 -2.61
C PRO A 224 13.70 -7.84 -2.42
N PHE A 225 13.07 -8.65 -3.25
CA PHE A 225 11.67 -9.04 -3.06
C PHE A 225 11.49 -10.52 -3.35
N VAL A 226 10.50 -11.13 -2.69
CA VAL A 226 10.24 -12.56 -2.83
C VAL A 226 9.14 -12.74 -3.86
N VAL A 227 9.39 -13.60 -4.84
CA VAL A 227 8.37 -14.08 -5.78
C VAL A 227 7.90 -15.44 -5.31
N VAL A 228 6.61 -15.53 -5.02
CA VAL A 228 5.95 -16.80 -4.70
C VAL A 228 5.18 -17.23 -5.94
N LEU A 229 5.55 -18.37 -6.51
CA LEU A 229 4.79 -19.03 -7.56
C LEU A 229 3.69 -19.85 -6.89
N THR A 230 2.44 -19.43 -7.02
CA THR A 230 1.33 -20.25 -6.51
C THR A 230 0.76 -21.10 -7.63
N ASP A 231 0.85 -22.41 -7.49
CA ASP A 231 0.11 -23.38 -8.29
C ASP A 231 -1.39 -23.20 -8.06
N LEU A 232 -2.09 -22.68 -9.07
CA LEU A 232 -3.53 -22.89 -9.15
C LEU A 232 -3.75 -24.26 -9.78
N PRO A 233 -4.71 -25.07 -9.29
CA PRO A 233 -5.05 -26.31 -9.98
C PRO A 233 -5.45 -25.99 -11.42
N PRO A 234 -4.97 -26.76 -12.41
CA PRO A 234 -5.18 -26.48 -13.84
C PRO A 234 -6.66 -26.35 -14.21
N GLU A 235 -7.54 -26.93 -13.40
CA GLU A 235 -9.00 -26.96 -13.56
C GLU A 235 -9.68 -25.62 -13.26
N THR A 236 -8.95 -24.65 -12.70
CA THR A 236 -9.43 -23.26 -12.49
C THR A 236 -8.93 -22.30 -13.58
N CYS A 237 -8.23 -22.82 -14.59
CA CYS A 237 -7.60 -22.07 -15.68
C CYS A 237 -8.31 -22.29 -17.03
N SER A 238 -9.64 -22.15 -17.05
CA SER A 238 -10.48 -22.19 -18.26
C SER A 238 -11.43 -21.00 -18.32
#